data_AF-A0A1E5SVD0-F1
#
_entry.id   AF-A0A1E5SVD0-F1
#
_cell.length_a   1.000
_cell.length_b   1.000
_cell.length_c   1.000
_cell.angle_alpha   90.00
_cell.angle_beta   90.00
_cell.angle_gamma   90.00
#
_symmetry.space_group_name_H-M   'P 1'
#
loop_
_entity.id
_entity.type
_entity.pdbx_description
1 polymer ?
#
loop_
_entity_poly.entity_id
_entity_poly.type
_entity_poly.pdbx_seq_one_letter_code
_entity_poly.pdbx_strand_id
1 'polypeptide(L)'
;MEGKSNRPASQLNQLVQAFSLADHNNDEQELIAIIQLLESYKWDVDDLSLFLKLEHHYCIEPTDRNRVEDLFKEVMAGRPDPNLTDNEKMERVIAMANSPLVAYDYNQMKAIVENLSLNDVML
;
A
#
# COMPACT_ATOMS: atom_id res chain seq x y z
N MET A 1 -6.16 -31.18 -19.50
CA MET A 1 -4.97 -30.33 -19.35
C MET A 1 -5.24 -29.06 -20.12
N GLU A 2 -5.74 -28.01 -19.47
CA GLU A 2 -6.01 -26.74 -20.15
C GLU A 2 -5.66 -25.57 -19.22
N GLY A 3 -4.80 -24.69 -19.75
CA GLY A 3 -4.66 -23.30 -19.34
C GLY A 3 -4.11 -23.02 -17.94
N LYS A 4 -2.80 -23.23 -17.70
CA LYS A 4 -2.11 -22.39 -16.72
C LYS A 4 -2.17 -20.96 -17.25
N SER A 5 -3.07 -20.16 -16.69
CA SER A 5 -3.12 -18.72 -16.90
C SER A 5 -1.77 -18.14 -16.45
N ASN A 6 -0.83 -18.00 -17.38
CA ASN A 6 0.42 -17.25 -17.24
C ASN A 6 0.12 -15.74 -17.22
N ARG A 7 -0.82 -15.31 -16.37
CA ARG A 7 -0.87 -13.89 -16.01
C ARG A 7 0.38 -13.64 -15.18
N PRO A 8 1.21 -12.65 -15.52
CA PRO A 8 2.27 -12.22 -14.62
C PRO A 8 1.64 -11.95 -13.25
N ALA A 9 2.34 -12.34 -12.17
CA ALA A 9 1.93 -11.93 -10.83
C ALA A 9 1.69 -10.41 -10.84
N SER A 10 0.63 -9.92 -10.16
CA SER A 10 0.33 -8.49 -10.12
C SER A 10 1.58 -7.69 -9.78
N GLN A 11 1.73 -6.48 -10.31
CA GLN A 11 2.95 -5.70 -10.09
C GLN A 11 3.18 -5.42 -8.59
N LEU A 12 2.11 -5.35 -7.81
CA LEU A 12 2.17 -5.28 -6.35
C LEU A 12 2.82 -6.53 -5.72
N ASN A 13 2.55 -7.73 -6.22
CA ASN A 13 3.21 -8.94 -5.74
C ASN A 13 4.70 -8.95 -6.10
N GLN A 14 5.06 -8.44 -7.29
CA GLN A 14 6.45 -8.31 -7.69
C GLN A 14 7.18 -7.24 -6.85
N LEU A 15 6.49 -6.16 -6.51
CA LEU A 15 6.98 -5.12 -5.60
C LEU A 15 7.29 -5.69 -4.22
N VAL A 16 6.38 -6.46 -3.63
CA VAL A 16 6.59 -7.10 -2.32
C VAL A 16 7.82 -8.02 -2.34
N GLN A 17 7.94 -8.85 -3.38
CA GLN A 17 9.10 -9.73 -3.53
C GLN A 17 10.41 -8.96 -3.72
N ALA A 18 10.41 -7.95 -4.58
CA ALA A 18 11.59 -7.12 -4.84
C ALA A 18 12.01 -6.31 -3.60
N PHE A 19 11.04 -5.82 -2.82
CA PHE A 19 11.29 -5.14 -1.55
C PHE A 19 11.94 -6.06 -0.53
N SER A 20 11.39 -7.26 -0.32
CA SER A 20 11.94 -8.30 0.55
C SER A 20 13.39 -8.69 0.18
N LEU A 21 13.70 -8.73 -1.13
CA LEU A 21 15.02 -9.08 -1.64
C LEU A 21 16.04 -7.92 -1.60
N ALA A 22 15.60 -6.67 -1.55
CA ALA A 22 16.47 -5.51 -1.65
C ALA A 22 17.29 -5.25 -0.37
N ASP A 23 16.74 -5.58 0.80
CA ASP A 23 17.42 -5.50 2.09
C ASP A 23 16.86 -6.55 3.06
N HIS A 24 17.75 -7.29 3.74
CA HIS A 24 17.38 -8.23 4.80
C HIS A 24 16.63 -7.62 6.00
N ASN A 25 16.69 -6.30 6.18
CA ASN A 25 15.91 -5.59 7.20
C ASN A 25 14.48 -5.25 6.75
N ASN A 26 14.16 -5.44 5.46
CA ASN A 26 12.84 -5.16 4.94
C ASN A 26 11.86 -6.25 5.39
N ASP A 27 10.79 -5.85 6.08
CA ASP A 27 9.69 -6.74 6.42
C ASP A 27 8.62 -6.69 5.32
N GLU A 28 8.50 -7.78 4.57
CA GLU A 28 7.46 -7.91 3.55
C GLU A 28 6.04 -7.84 4.12
N GLN A 29 5.85 -8.24 5.39
CA GLN A 29 4.54 -8.21 6.05
C GLN A 29 4.09 -6.79 6.35
N GLU A 30 5.03 -5.89 6.67
CA GLU A 30 4.74 -4.47 6.83
C GLU A 30 4.21 -3.90 5.50
N LEU A 31 4.90 -4.20 4.39
CA LEU A 31 4.52 -3.70 3.07
C LEU A 31 3.16 -4.24 2.62
N ILE A 32 2.90 -5.52 2.86
CA ILE A 32 1.58 -6.13 2.62
C ILE A 32 0.51 -5.42 3.45
N ALA A 33 0.77 -5.13 4.72
CA ALA A 33 -0.18 -4.42 5.58
C ALA A 33 -0.48 -3.01 5.06
N ILE A 34 0.53 -2.28 4.58
CA ILE A 34 0.33 -0.96 3.96
C ILE A 34 -0.50 -1.06 2.69
N ILE A 35 -0.27 -2.06 1.84
CA ILE A 35 -1.08 -2.28 0.63
C ILE A 35 -2.54 -2.58 1.00
N GLN A 36 -2.79 -3.44 1.99
CA GLN A 36 -4.14 -3.76 2.46
C GLN A 36 -4.84 -2.55 3.08
N LEU A 37 -4.10 -1.71 3.81
CA LEU A 37 -4.60 -0.44 4.31
C LEU A 37 -4.96 0.47 3.13
N LEU A 38 -4.08 0.67 2.16
CA LEU A 38 -4.40 1.45 0.95
C LEU A 38 -5.67 0.92 0.25
N GLU A 39 -5.84 -0.39 0.09
CA GLU A 39 -7.08 -0.96 -0.47
C GLU A 39 -8.32 -0.62 0.37
N SER A 40 -8.21 -0.72 1.70
CA SER A 40 -9.28 -0.38 2.64
C SER A 40 -9.65 1.10 2.59
N TYR A 41 -8.65 1.96 2.36
CA TYR A 41 -8.79 3.40 2.20
C TYR A 41 -8.96 3.82 0.74
N LYS A 42 -9.36 2.90 -0.16
CA LYS A 42 -9.66 3.19 -1.57
C LYS A 42 -8.52 3.89 -2.28
N TRP A 43 -7.29 3.54 -1.93
CA TRP A 43 -6.03 4.08 -2.43
C TRP A 43 -5.82 5.58 -2.17
N ASP A 44 -6.60 6.17 -1.26
CA ASP A 44 -6.44 7.56 -0.83
C ASP A 44 -5.31 7.67 0.21
N VAL A 45 -4.21 8.27 -0.22
CA VAL A 45 -2.99 8.42 0.59
C VAL A 45 -3.19 9.46 1.70
N ASP A 46 -4.02 10.47 1.47
CA ASP A 46 -4.26 11.54 2.43
C ASP A 46 -5.13 11.02 3.58
N ASP A 47 -6.19 10.27 3.26
CA ASP A 47 -7.05 9.64 4.27
C ASP A 47 -6.30 8.59 5.11
N LEU A 48 -5.49 7.74 4.47
CA LEU A 48 -4.66 6.78 5.21
C LEU A 48 -3.61 7.49 6.08
N SER A 49 -2.96 8.53 5.57
CA SER A 49 -1.97 9.31 6.33
C SER A 49 -2.61 10.02 7.53
N LEU A 50 -3.83 10.53 7.38
CA LEU A 50 -4.59 11.10 8.47
C LEU A 50 -4.90 10.05 9.54
N PHE A 51 -5.36 8.86 9.14
CA PHE A 51 -5.63 7.75 10.06
C PHE A 51 -4.37 7.35 10.85
N LEU A 52 -3.24 7.14 10.17
CA LEU A 52 -1.98 6.80 10.83
C LEU A 52 -1.50 7.89 11.79
N LYS A 53 -1.70 9.18 11.47
CA LYS A 53 -1.42 10.29 12.40
C LYS A 53 -2.31 10.25 13.63
N LEU A 54 -3.59 9.94 13.47
CA LEU A 54 -4.53 9.85 14.59
C LEU A 54 -4.13 8.71 15.54
N GLU A 55 -3.78 7.54 15.00
CA GLU A 55 -3.28 6.40 15.78
C GLU A 55 -1.95 6.70 16.47
N HIS A 56 -1.04 7.44 15.82
CA HIS A 56 0.28 7.72 16.38
C HIS A 56 0.28 8.83 17.45
N HIS A 57 -0.58 9.85 17.31
CA HIS A 57 -0.55 11.04 18.17
C HIS A 57 -1.55 11.03 19.33
N TYR A 58 -2.62 10.25 19.25
CA TYR A 58 -3.61 10.19 20.31
C TYR A 58 -3.49 8.87 21.06
N CYS A 59 -3.48 8.93 22.39
CA CYS A 59 -3.77 7.76 23.21
C CYS A 59 -5.27 7.47 23.10
N ILE A 60 -5.66 6.84 22.00
CA ILE A 60 -7.04 6.43 21.77
C ILE A 60 -7.30 5.21 22.66
N GLU A 61 -8.27 5.31 23.56
CA GLU A 61 -8.71 4.13 24.32
C GLU A 61 -9.26 3.08 23.34
N PRO A 62 -9.13 1.78 23.62
CA PRO A 62 -9.58 0.73 22.70
C PRO A 62 -11.03 0.89 22.23
N THR A 63 -11.91 1.41 23.08
CA THR A 63 -13.31 1.70 22.75
C THR A 63 -13.49 2.87 21.78
N ASP A 64 -12.68 3.92 21.92
CA ASP A 64 -12.69 5.07 21.01
C ASP A 64 -12.11 4.68 19.65
N ARG A 65 -11.12 3.79 19.63
CA ARG A 65 -10.52 3.25 18.41
C ARG A 65 -11.55 2.53 17.56
N ASN A 66 -12.30 1.61 18.17
CA ASN A 66 -13.38 0.89 17.48
C ASN A 66 -14.42 1.87 16.92
N ARG A 67 -14.78 2.90 17.69
CA ARG A 67 -15.74 3.92 17.24
C ARG A 67 -15.20 4.72 16.05
N VAL A 68 -13.93 5.09 16.06
CA VAL A 68 -13.26 5.77 14.95
C VAL A 68 -13.22 4.87 13.72
N GLU A 69 -12.84 3.61 13.87
CA GLU A 69 -12.85 2.61 12.78
C GLU A 69 -14.25 2.43 12.17
N ASP A 70 -15.30 2.36 12.99
CA ASP A 70 -16.67 2.19 12.50
C ASP A 70 -17.17 3.42 11.74
N LEU A 71 -16.90 4.63 12.26
CA LEU A 71 -17.15 5.89 11.55
C LEU A 71 -16.43 5.92 10.19
N PHE A 72 -15.17 5.47 10.15
CA PHE A 72 -14.43 5.38 8.90
C PHE A 72 -15.04 4.38 7.93
N LYS A 73 -15.41 3.17 8.38
CA LYS A 73 -16.07 2.17 7.52
C LYS A 73 -17.35 2.72 6.90
N GLU A 74 -18.16 3.43 7.66
CA GLU A 74 -19.38 4.08 7.16
C GLU A 74 -19.08 5.14 6.10
N VAL A 75 -18.09 6.01 6.35
CA VAL A 75 -17.67 7.05 5.40
C VAL A 75 -17.10 6.43 4.11
N MET A 76 -16.29 5.38 4.23
CA MET A 76 -15.64 4.74 3.07
C MET A 76 -16.60 3.87 2.26
N ALA A 77 -17.63 3.27 2.88
CA ALA A 77 -18.63 2.46 2.18
C ALA A 77 -19.45 3.27 1.15
N GLY A 78 -19.60 4.58 1.38
CA GLY A 78 -20.27 5.48 0.44
C GLY A 78 -19.40 5.97 -0.71
N ARG A 79 -18.08 5.69 -0.69
CA ARG A 79 -17.15 6.16 -1.72
C ARG A 79 -17.00 5.13 -2.84
N PRO A 80 -17.00 5.57 -4.11
CA PRO A 80 -16.73 4.66 -5.21
C PRO A 80 -15.31 4.10 -5.12
N ASP A 81 -15.16 2.80 -5.40
CA ASP A 81 -13.85 2.21 -5.63
C ASP A 81 -13.19 2.82 -6.87
N PRO A 82 -12.01 3.45 -6.76
CA PRO A 82 -11.35 4.00 -7.92
C PRO A 82 -10.81 2.88 -8.80
N ASN A 83 -11.01 3.02 -10.11
CA ASN A 83 -10.41 2.12 -11.09
C ASN A 83 -8.97 2.57 -11.40
N LEU A 84 -8.03 2.17 -10.54
CA LEU A 84 -6.61 2.48 -10.70
C LEU A 84 -5.87 1.36 -11.44
N THR A 85 -4.96 1.75 -12.32
CA THR A 85 -3.95 0.87 -12.91
C THR A 85 -2.94 0.40 -11.87
N ASP A 86 -2.23 -0.70 -12.15
CA ASP A 86 -1.20 -1.22 -11.23
C ASP A 86 -0.05 -0.20 -11.02
N ASN A 87 0.32 0.57 -12.04
CA ASN A 87 1.29 1.66 -11.91
C ASN A 87 0.81 2.77 -10.95
N GLU A 88 -0.44 3.22 -11.10
CA GLU A 88 -1.01 4.23 -10.18
C GLU A 88 -1.03 3.71 -8.74
N LYS A 89 -1.31 2.41 -8.53
CA LYS A 89 -1.24 1.78 -7.20
C LYS A 89 0.18 1.77 -6.65
N MET A 90 1.19 1.43 -7.46
CA MET A 90 2.60 1.49 -7.06
C MET A 90 3.02 2.92 -6.67
N GLU A 91 2.55 3.94 -7.41
CA GLU A 91 2.78 5.34 -7.06
C GLU A 91 2.19 5.71 -5.69
N ARG A 92 1.00 5.18 -5.34
CA ARG A 92 0.42 5.40 -3.99
C ARG A 92 1.23 4.72 -2.90
N VAL A 93 1.79 3.54 -3.15
CA VAL A 93 2.71 2.86 -2.20
C VAL A 93 3.98 3.69 -1.99
N ILE A 94 4.58 4.23 -3.05
CA ILE A 94 5.73 5.15 -2.94
C ILE A 94 5.37 6.40 -2.15
N ALA A 95 4.20 6.98 -2.41
CA ALA A 95 3.74 8.17 -1.68
C ALA A 95 3.63 7.89 -0.17
N MET A 96 3.15 6.71 0.22
CA MET A 96 3.14 6.28 1.62
C MET A 96 4.55 6.10 2.19
N ALA A 97 5.50 5.57 1.42
CA ALA A 97 6.90 5.44 1.85
C ALA A 97 7.60 6.79 2.08
N ASN A 98 7.07 7.88 1.52
CA ASN A 98 7.56 9.23 1.79
C ASN A 98 7.00 9.83 3.10
N SER A 99 6.04 9.14 3.74
CA SER A 99 5.47 9.55 5.02
C SER A 99 6.38 9.13 6.17
N PRO A 100 6.63 10.00 7.17
CA PRO A 100 7.38 9.62 8.36
C PRO A 100 6.64 8.61 9.26
N LEU A 101 5.40 8.25 8.92
CA LEU A 101 4.54 7.31 9.65
C LEU A 101 4.83 5.85 9.28
N VAL A 102 5.62 5.63 8.23
CA VAL A 102 5.95 4.30 7.71
C VAL A 102 7.48 4.19 7.66
N ALA A 103 8.03 3.05 8.05
CA ALA A 103 9.47 2.90 8.29
C ALA A 103 10.27 2.44 7.06
N TYR A 104 9.78 2.67 5.83
CA TYR A 104 10.46 2.26 4.61
C TYR A 104 11.47 3.30 4.12
N ASP A 105 12.55 2.85 3.47
CA ASP A 105 13.40 3.73 2.69
C ASP A 105 12.68 4.14 1.39
N TYR A 106 12.26 5.41 1.34
CA TYR A 106 11.60 6.01 0.17
C TYR A 106 12.41 5.86 -1.13
N ASN A 107 13.73 6.07 -1.08
CA ASN A 107 14.57 6.03 -2.27
C ASN A 107 14.71 4.60 -2.80
N GLN A 108 14.82 3.62 -1.88
CA GLN A 108 14.84 2.21 -2.24
C GLN A 108 13.51 1.79 -2.87
N MET A 109 12.38 2.13 -2.24
CA MET A 109 11.04 1.82 -2.76
C MET A 109 10.82 2.41 -4.16
N LYS A 110 11.19 3.67 -4.35
CA LYS A 110 11.12 4.35 -5.64
C LYS A 110 11.96 3.66 -6.70
N ALA A 111 13.21 3.29 -6.39
CA ALA A 111 14.09 2.60 -7.32
C ALA A 111 13.55 1.20 -7.72
N ILE A 112 12.93 0.47 -6.79
CA ILE A 112 12.30 -0.83 -7.09
C ILE A 112 11.14 -0.65 -8.06
N VAL A 113 10.22 0.29 -7.79
CA VAL A 113 9.07 0.53 -8.65
C VAL A 113 9.50 1.00 -10.04
N GLU A 114 10.45 1.95 -10.14
CA GLU A 114 10.97 2.41 -11.43
C GLU A 114 11.54 1.25 -12.27
N ASN A 115 12.25 0.31 -11.64
CA ASN A 115 12.76 -0.88 -12.32
C ASN A 115 11.64 -1.84 -12.77
N LEU A 116 10.60 -2.04 -11.96
CA LEU A 116 9.47 -2.90 -12.30
C LEU A 116 8.65 -2.31 -13.46
N SER A 117 8.40 -1.00 -13.45
CA SER A 117 7.69 -0.31 -14.53
C SER A 117 8.47 -0.31 -15.86
N LEU A 118 9.81 -0.25 -15.81
CA LEU A 118 10.64 -0.36 -17.03
C LEU A 118 10.58 -1.76 -17.65
N ASN A 119 10.49 -2.81 -16.84
CA ASN A 119 10.38 -4.19 -17.32
C ASN A 119 9.00 -4.50 -17.95
N ASP A 120 7.96 -3.76 -17.58
CA ASP A 120 6.60 -3.89 -18.13
C ASP A 120 6.48 -3.31 -19.55
N VAL A 121 7.32 -2.31 -19.90
CA VAL A 121 7.35 -1.69 -21.24
C VAL A 121 8.11 -2.56 -22.27
N MET A 122 8.89 -3.54 -21.81
CA MET A 122 9.70 -4.42 -22.67
C MET A 122 9.05 -5.78 -22.95
N LEU A 123 7.85 -6.05 -22.43
CA LEU A 123 7.05 -7.26 -22.66
C LEU A 123 5.85 -6.98 -23.58
#